data_AF-A0A2P2NI39-F1
#
_entry.id   AF-A0A2P2NI39-F1
#
_cell.length_a   1.000
_cell.length_b   1.000
_cell.length_c   1.000
_cell.angle_alpha   90.00
_cell.angle_beta   90.00
_cell.angle_gamma   90.00
#
_symmetry.space_group_name_H-M   'P 1'
#
loop_
_entity.id
_entity.type
_entity.pdbx_description
1 polymer ?
#
loop_
_entity_poly.entity_id
_entity_poly.type
_entity_poly.pdbx_seq_one_letter_code
_entity_poly.pdbx_strand_id
1 'polypeptide(L)'
;MFYFFTNPRSNFADNYVVLLCLVYCVTGIAYALAIFFEQGPAQLWSVLLPVVLTLIATRPKDSETMKYIAYLCYPRWALEAFVIANAERYYGVWLITRCGLLLKHGYNLHNWGLCLSFLILIGVVIRIVAFIGMVTFQRR
;
A
#
# COMPACT_ATOMS: atom_id res chain seq x y z
N MET A 1 -24.54 6.04 -14.04
CA MET A 1 -23.32 5.27 -13.75
C MET A 1 -23.76 3.86 -13.36
N PHE A 2 -23.82 2.94 -14.34
CA PHE A 2 -24.25 1.57 -14.08
C PHE A 2 -23.11 0.82 -13.37
N TYR A 3 -23.30 0.53 -12.09
CA TYR A 3 -22.48 -0.43 -11.36
C TYR A 3 -22.83 -1.84 -11.84
N PHE A 4 -21.99 -2.43 -12.68
CA PHE A 4 -21.97 -3.87 -12.87
C PHE A 4 -20.52 -4.37 -12.98
N PHE A 5 -19.95 -4.70 -11.82
CA PHE A 5 -18.82 -5.62 -11.67
C PHE A 5 -19.22 -6.76 -10.73
N THR A 6 -20.34 -7.45 -11.01
CA THR A 6 -20.76 -8.62 -10.21
C THR A 6 -20.15 -9.91 -10.74
N ASN A 7 -18.90 -10.12 -10.31
CA ASN A 7 -18.36 -11.32 -9.69
C ASN A 7 -16.90 -10.97 -9.33
N PRO A 8 -16.41 -11.20 -8.09
CA PRO A 8 -15.00 -11.02 -7.77
C PRO A 8 -14.22 -12.00 -8.65
N ARG A 9 -13.71 -11.50 -9.78
CA ARG A 9 -13.05 -12.35 -10.77
C ARG A 9 -11.56 -12.49 -10.49
N SER A 10 -11.00 -11.68 -9.58
CA SER A 10 -9.63 -11.85 -9.09
C SER A 10 -9.50 -13.13 -8.26
N ASN A 11 -8.32 -13.74 -8.26
CA ASN A 11 -8.05 -14.91 -7.44
C ASN A 11 -8.09 -14.52 -5.96
N PHE A 12 -8.73 -15.33 -5.13
CA PHE A 12 -8.75 -15.08 -3.68
C PHE A 12 -7.34 -15.10 -3.10
N ALA A 13 -6.48 -16.03 -3.58
CA ALA A 13 -5.10 -16.14 -3.14
C ALA A 13 -4.30 -14.85 -3.39
N ASP A 14 -4.40 -14.25 -4.59
CA ASP A 14 -3.62 -13.06 -4.94
C ASP A 14 -3.99 -11.86 -4.07
N ASN A 15 -5.29 -11.64 -3.84
CA ASN A 15 -5.75 -10.57 -2.94
C ASN A 15 -5.34 -10.85 -1.48
N TYR A 16 -5.38 -12.11 -1.06
CA TYR A 16 -4.96 -12.49 0.29
C TYR A 16 -3.46 -12.27 0.50
N VAL A 17 -2.63 -12.59 -0.50
CA VAL A 17 -1.18 -12.33 -0.46
C VAL A 17 -0.89 -10.83 -0.35
N VAL A 18 -1.53 -9.99 -1.17
CA VAL A 18 -1.38 -8.53 -1.09
C VAL A 18 -1.81 -8.01 0.29
N LEU A 19 -2.92 -8.52 0.83
CA LEU A 19 -3.40 -8.16 2.16
C LEU A 19 -2.39 -8.54 3.25
N LEU A 20 -1.82 -9.75 3.20
CA LEU A 20 -0.79 -10.19 4.15
C LEU A 20 0.44 -9.28 4.11
N CYS A 21 0.93 -8.94 2.92
CA CYS A 21 2.06 -8.03 2.77
C CYS A 21 1.73 -6.64 3.33
N LEU A 22 0.50 -6.15 3.11
CA LEU A 22 0.05 -4.86 3.62
C LEU A 22 -0.01 -4.86 5.16
N VAL A 23 -0.64 -5.88 5.75
CA VAL A 23 -0.73 -6.04 7.21
C VAL A 23 0.68 -6.17 7.82
N TYR A 24 1.57 -6.92 7.17
CA TYR A 24 2.96 -7.04 7.58
C TYR A 24 3.68 -5.68 7.61
N CYS A 25 3.45 -4.83 6.61
CA CYS A 25 4.01 -3.47 6.56
C CYS A 25 3.43 -2.57 7.66
N VAL A 26 2.09 -2.50 7.78
CA VAL A 26 1.41 -1.61 8.73
C VAL A 26 1.68 -1.99 10.19
N THR A 27 1.76 -3.28 10.50
CA THR A 27 2.15 -3.74 11.84
C THR A 27 3.56 -3.32 12.22
N GLY A 28 4.51 -3.32 11.27
CA GLY A 28 5.84 -2.78 11.50
C GLY A 28 5.80 -1.30 11.89
N ILE A 29 5.03 -0.49 11.17
CA ILE A 29 4.86 0.94 11.46
C ILE A 29 4.23 1.15 12.83
N ALA A 30 3.22 0.36 13.18
CA ALA A 30 2.59 0.42 14.50
C ALA A 30 3.59 0.12 15.63
N TYR A 31 4.49 -0.85 15.47
CA TYR A 31 5.55 -1.12 16.44
C TYR A 31 6.50 0.07 16.60
N ALA A 32 6.93 0.69 15.49
CA ALA A 32 7.78 1.87 15.56
C ALA A 32 7.07 3.01 16.31
N LEU A 33 5.81 3.31 15.98
CA LEU A 33 5.02 4.35 16.65
C LEU A 33 4.85 4.07 18.15
N ALA A 34 4.60 2.82 18.54
CA ALA A 34 4.44 2.42 19.93
C ALA A 34 5.72 2.56 20.77
N ILE A 35 6.90 2.51 20.14
CA ILE A 35 8.19 2.69 20.83
C ILE A 35 8.51 4.16 21.02
N PHE A 36 8.22 5.02 20.02
CA PHE A 36 8.56 6.44 20.08
C PHE A 36 7.53 7.30 20.82
N PHE A 37 6.27 6.89 20.87
CA PHE A 37 5.18 7.66 21.47
C PHE A 37 4.57 6.96 22.69
N GLU A 38 3.96 7.73 23.58
CA GLU A 38 3.12 7.20 24.65
C GLU A 38 1.83 6.55 24.10
N GLN A 39 1.17 5.74 24.93
CA GLN A 39 0.02 4.89 24.56
C GLN A 39 -1.09 5.64 23.81
N GLY A 40 -1.50 6.81 24.34
CA GLY A 40 -2.55 7.65 23.76
C GLY A 40 -2.18 8.23 22.40
N PRO A 41 -1.10 9.02 22.27
CA PRO A 41 -0.69 9.58 20.98
C PRO A 41 -0.33 8.49 19.95
N ALA A 42 0.27 7.37 20.36
CA ALA A 42 0.60 6.26 19.46
C ALA A 42 -0.63 5.69 18.75
N GLN A 43 -1.74 5.54 19.47
CA GLN A 43 -2.99 5.05 18.90
C GLN A 43 -3.58 6.03 17.87
N LEU A 44 -3.58 7.33 18.17
CA LEU A 44 -4.06 8.37 17.26
C LEU A 44 -3.21 8.44 15.98
N TRP A 45 -1.89 8.40 16.12
CA TRP A 45 -0.97 8.39 14.98
C TRP A 45 -1.12 7.14 14.12
N SER A 46 -1.40 5.98 14.74
CA SER A 46 -1.61 4.72 14.03
C SER A 46 -2.86 4.74 13.14
N VAL A 47 -3.86 5.55 13.46
CA VAL A 47 -5.07 5.73 12.62
C VAL A 47 -4.88 6.86 11.61
N LEU A 48 -4.32 8.00 12.04
CA LEU A 48 -4.20 9.19 11.20
C LEU A 48 -3.22 8.97 10.04
N LEU A 49 -2.07 8.33 10.31
CA LEU A 49 -1.00 8.16 9.33
C LEU A 49 -1.49 7.33 8.12
N PRO A 50 -2.10 6.14 8.26
CA PRO A 50 -2.65 5.40 7.13
C PRO A 50 -3.68 6.18 6.30
N VAL A 51 -4.56 6.94 6.98
CA VAL A 51 -5.60 7.74 6.31
C VAL A 51 -4.96 8.83 5.44
N VAL A 52 -4.02 9.59 6.01
CA VAL A 52 -3.31 10.66 5.29
C VAL A 52 -2.51 10.08 4.13
N LEU A 53 -1.77 8.99 4.32
CA LEU A 53 -1.00 8.36 3.24
C LEU A 53 -1.89 7.82 2.12
N THR A 54 -3.08 7.30 2.45
CA THR A 54 -4.05 6.83 1.45
C THR A 54 -4.64 7.98 0.64
N LEU A 55 -4.92 9.12 1.28
CA LEU A 55 -5.34 10.34 0.59
C LEU A 55 -4.24 10.84 -0.36
N ILE A 56 -2.97 10.84 0.08
CA ILE A 56 -1.84 11.20 -0.77
C ILE A 56 -1.70 10.24 -1.95
N ALA A 57 -1.89 8.93 -1.73
CA ALA A 57 -1.78 7.93 -2.78
C ALA A 57 -2.88 8.02 -3.85
N THR A 58 -4.06 8.54 -3.50
CA THR A 58 -5.24 8.61 -4.39
C THR A 58 -5.39 9.94 -5.12
N ARG A 59 -4.66 10.98 -4.72
CA ARG A 59 -4.72 12.31 -5.36
C ARG A 59 -3.93 12.34 -6.68
N PRO A 60 -4.39 13.15 -7.67
CA PRO A 60 -3.63 13.38 -8.90
C PRO A 60 -2.29 14.05 -8.58
N LYS A 61 -1.25 13.63 -9.29
CA LYS A 61 0.15 14.02 -9.01
C LYS A 61 0.51 15.25 -9.82
N ASP A 62 0.12 16.43 -9.33
CA ASP A 62 0.32 17.69 -10.05
C ASP A 62 1.74 18.27 -9.88
N SER A 63 2.47 17.91 -8.82
CA SER A 63 3.83 18.40 -8.54
C SER A 63 4.87 17.27 -8.43
N GLU A 64 6.11 17.56 -8.81
CA GLU A 64 7.24 16.61 -8.78
C GLU A 64 7.52 16.09 -7.35
N THR A 65 7.44 16.96 -6.34
CA THR A 65 7.62 16.57 -4.93
C THR A 65 6.54 15.61 -4.43
N MET A 66 5.29 15.80 -4.88
CA MET A 66 4.18 14.91 -4.53
C MET A 66 4.31 13.53 -5.20
N LYS A 67 4.95 13.45 -6.38
CA LYS A 67 5.28 12.16 -7.02
C LYS A 67 6.26 11.34 -6.18
N TYR A 68 7.29 11.97 -5.64
CA TYR A 68 8.28 11.31 -4.77
C TYR A 68 7.65 10.82 -3.46
N ILE A 69 6.88 11.69 -2.79
CA ILE A 69 6.18 11.31 -1.54
C ILE A 69 5.23 10.15 -1.81
N ALA A 70 4.44 10.21 -2.88
CA ALA A 70 3.53 9.13 -3.23
C ALA A 70 4.28 7.82 -3.54
N TYR A 71 5.48 7.87 -4.13
CA TYR A 71 6.31 6.68 -4.40
C TYR A 71 6.87 6.04 -3.12
N LEU A 72 7.12 6.84 -2.09
CA LEU A 72 7.52 6.37 -0.77
C LEU A 72 6.36 5.82 0.08
N CYS A 73 5.12 6.20 -0.24
CA CYS A 73 3.91 5.78 0.48
C CYS A 73 3.56 4.31 0.22
N TYR A 74 3.55 3.48 1.27
CA TYR A 74 3.11 2.07 1.17
C TYR A 74 1.68 1.88 0.61
N PRO A 75 0.69 2.78 0.85
CA PRO A 75 -0.66 2.60 0.28
C PRO A 75 -0.70 2.68 -1.24
N ARG A 76 0.22 3.41 -1.89
CA ARG A 76 0.28 3.49 -3.35
C ARG A 76 0.60 2.12 -3.96
N TRP A 77 1.62 1.47 -3.44
CA TRP A 77 2.06 0.15 -3.89
C TRP A 77 1.02 -0.94 -3.61
N ALA A 78 0.36 -0.85 -2.45
CA ALA A 78 -0.72 -1.76 -2.11
C ALA A 78 -1.92 -1.58 -3.05
N LEU A 79 -2.32 -0.33 -3.33
CA LEU A 79 -3.42 -0.02 -4.24
C LEU A 79 -3.11 -0.47 -5.67
N GLU A 80 -1.88 -0.24 -6.14
CA GLU A 80 -1.42 -0.73 -7.44
C GLU A 80 -1.46 -2.25 -7.52
N ALA A 81 -0.97 -2.97 -6.49
CA ALA A 81 -1.03 -4.43 -6.43
C ALA A 81 -2.45 -4.98 -6.43
N PHE A 82 -3.37 -4.36 -5.67
CA PHE A 82 -4.80 -4.74 -5.69
C PHE A 82 -5.45 -4.47 -7.04
N VAL A 83 -5.18 -3.32 -7.67
CA VAL A 83 -5.73 -2.99 -8.99
C VAL A 83 -5.21 -3.95 -10.04
N ILE A 84 -3.91 -4.29 -10.02
CA ILE A 84 -3.31 -5.24 -10.98
C ILE A 84 -3.89 -6.66 -10.80
N ALA A 85 -4.00 -7.15 -9.56
CA ALA A 85 -4.58 -8.46 -9.26
C ALA A 85 -6.04 -8.60 -9.74
N ASN A 86 -6.78 -7.48 -9.72
CA ASN A 86 -8.12 -7.43 -10.30
C ASN A 86 -8.08 -7.23 -11.82
N ALA A 87 -7.09 -6.49 -12.32
CA ALA A 87 -6.97 -6.16 -13.73
C ALA A 87 -6.64 -7.37 -14.62
N GLU A 88 -5.91 -8.36 -14.11
CA GLU A 88 -5.47 -9.53 -14.85
C GLU A 88 -6.63 -10.35 -15.44
N ARG A 89 -7.76 -10.43 -14.73
CA ARG A 89 -8.92 -11.25 -15.12
C ARG A 89 -9.94 -10.54 -16.02
N TYR A 90 -9.67 -9.30 -16.47
CA TYR A 90 -10.51 -8.59 -17.44
C TYR A 90 -10.10 -8.96 -18.88
N TYR A 91 -10.98 -9.71 -19.56
CA TYR A 91 -10.84 -10.10 -20.96
C TYR A 91 -12.05 -9.65 -21.79
N GLY A 92 -11.91 -9.67 -23.11
CA GLY A 92 -12.98 -9.32 -24.06
C GLY A 92 -13.23 -7.82 -24.13
N VAL A 93 -14.51 -7.41 -24.12
CA VAL A 93 -14.93 -6.00 -24.23
C VAL A 93 -14.30 -5.10 -23.15
N TRP A 94 -14.04 -5.67 -21.97
CA TRP A 94 -13.46 -4.96 -20.83
C TRP A 94 -11.94 -4.75 -20.96
N LEU A 95 -11.28 -5.32 -21.97
CA LEU A 95 -9.83 -5.15 -22.19
C LEU A 95 -9.47 -3.70 -22.53
N ILE A 96 -10.29 -3.03 -23.36
CA ILE A 96 -10.08 -1.62 -23.73
C ILE A 96 -10.24 -0.71 -22.50
N THR A 97 -11.28 -0.95 -21.70
CA THR A 97 -11.52 -0.20 -20.46
C THR A 97 -10.42 -0.42 -19.43
N ARG A 98 -9.94 -1.66 -19.28
CA ARG A 98 -8.80 -2.02 -18.43
C ARG A 98 -7.53 -1.27 -18.86
N CYS A 99 -7.17 -1.33 -20.15
CA CYS A 99 -5.99 -0.65 -20.68
C CYS A 99 -6.09 0.87 -20.52
N GLY A 100 -7.27 1.47 -20.76
CA GLY A 100 -7.49 2.90 -20.52
C GLY A 100 -7.35 3.31 -19.05
N LEU A 101 -7.83 2.49 -18.12
CA LEU A 101 -7.74 2.76 -16.68
C LEU A 101 -6.31 2.58 -16.15
N LEU A 102 -5.60 1.54 -16.61
CA LEU A 102 -4.18 1.31 -16.30
C LEU A 102 -3.30 2.43 -16.87
N LEU A 103 -3.54 2.86 -18.10
CA LEU A 103 -2.81 3.96 -18.74
C LEU A 103 -3.01 5.28 -18.00
N LYS A 104 -4.24 5.59 -17.57
CA LYS A 104 -4.55 6.80 -16.81
C LYS A 104 -3.83 6.86 -15.46
N HIS A 105 -3.65 5.71 -14.79
CA HIS A 105 -2.94 5.62 -13.51
C HIS A 105 -1.44 5.37 -13.66
N GLY A 106 -0.97 5.03 -14.87
CA GLY A 106 0.41 4.66 -15.15
C GLY A 106 0.83 3.32 -14.56
N TYR A 107 -0.12 2.41 -14.34
CA TYR A 107 0.13 1.10 -13.75
C TYR A 107 0.51 0.06 -14.81
N ASN A 108 1.53 -0.75 -14.50
CA ASN A 108 1.97 -1.81 -15.38
C ASN A 108 1.65 -3.18 -14.76
N LEU A 109 0.98 -4.03 -15.52
CA LEU A 109 0.58 -5.38 -15.11
C LEU A 109 1.76 -6.27 -14.70
N HIS A 110 2.91 -6.09 -15.34
CA HIS A 110 4.10 -6.88 -15.05
C HIS A 110 4.72 -6.54 -13.68
N ASN A 111 4.36 -5.39 -13.08
CA ASN A 111 4.97 -4.90 -11.85
C ASN A 111 4.33 -5.46 -10.57
N TRP A 112 3.40 -6.41 -10.65
CA TRP A 112 2.72 -6.95 -9.47
C TRP A 112 3.70 -7.50 -8.42
N GLY A 113 4.66 -8.32 -8.85
CA GLY A 113 5.71 -8.86 -7.98
C GLY A 113 6.64 -7.79 -7.40
N LEU A 114 6.93 -6.73 -8.16
CA LEU A 114 7.72 -5.59 -7.67
C LEU A 114 6.98 -4.84 -6.56
N CYS A 115 5.67 -4.61 -6.72
CA CYS A 115 4.85 -3.95 -5.71
C CYS A 115 4.86 -4.72 -4.38
N LEU A 116 4.72 -6.04 -4.44
CA LEU A 116 4.81 -6.94 -3.28
C LEU A 116 6.20 -6.88 -2.63
N SER A 117 7.26 -6.94 -3.44
CA SER A 117 8.63 -6.84 -2.97
C SER A 117 8.89 -5.51 -2.25
N PHE A 118 8.41 -4.39 -2.78
CA PHE A 118 8.51 -3.08 -2.13
C PHE A 118 7.75 -3.03 -0.80
N LEU A 119 6.53 -3.58 -0.73
CA LEU A 119 5.76 -3.65 0.52
C LEU A 119 6.50 -4.42 1.62
N ILE A 120 7.06 -5.58 1.27
CA ILE A 120 7.83 -6.41 2.20
C ILE A 120 9.10 -5.68 2.64
N LEU A 121 9.82 -5.05 1.71
CA LEU A 121 11.04 -4.30 2.01
C LEU A 121 10.76 -3.15 2.98
N ILE A 122 9.72 -2.34 2.76
CA ILE A 122 9.31 -1.29 3.69
C ILE A 122 8.99 -1.90 5.06
N GLY A 123 8.24 -3.01 5.11
CA GLY A 123 7.92 -3.70 6.35
C GLY A 123 9.14 -4.24 7.11
N VAL A 124 10.18 -4.69 6.41
CA VAL A 124 11.46 -5.12 7.00
C VAL A 124 12.25 -3.92 7.53
N VAL A 125 12.40 -2.86 6.72
CA VAL A 125 13.14 -1.65 7.10
C VAL A 125 12.53 -1.03 8.36
N ILE A 126 11.21 -0.90 8.42
CA ILE A 126 10.53 -0.32 9.59
C ILE A 126 10.68 -1.21 10.84
N ARG A 127 10.71 -2.55 10.70
CA ARG A 127 10.99 -3.44 11.83
C ARG A 127 12.43 -3.31 12.33
N ILE A 128 13.40 -3.13 11.43
CA ILE A 128 14.79 -2.87 11.81
C ILE A 128 14.87 -1.54 12.58
N VAL A 129 14.18 -0.50 12.10
CA VAL A 129 14.08 0.79 12.81
C VAL A 129 13.43 0.63 14.18
N ALA A 130 12.35 -0.16 14.29
CA ALA A 130 11.70 -0.45 15.56
C ALA A 130 12.64 -1.19 16.53
N PHE A 131 13.40 -2.17 16.04
CA PHE A 131 14.38 -2.90 16.85
C PHE A 131 15.50 -1.99 17.34
N ILE A 132 16.06 -1.15 16.48
CA ILE A 132 17.06 -0.14 16.87
C ILE A 132 16.47 0.82 17.90
N GLY A 133 15.24 1.29 17.67
CA GLY A 133 14.50 2.13 18.61
C GLY A 133 14.38 1.48 19.98
N MET A 134 14.01 0.21 20.05
CA MET A 134 13.93 -0.54 21.31
C MET A 134 15.28 -0.66 22.02
N VAL A 135 16.37 -0.90 21.28
CA VAL A 135 17.73 -1.01 21.86
C VAL A 135 18.25 0.35 22.36
N THR A 136 18.01 1.43 21.62
CA THR A 136 18.48 2.78 21.98
C THR A 136 17.62 3.41 23.10
N PHE A 137 16.31 3.20 23.07
CA PHE A 137 15.37 3.67 24.10
C PHE A 137 15.18 2.67 25.24
N GLN A 138 16.14 1.76 25.48
CA GLN A 138 16.21 1.04 26.75
C GLN A 138 16.33 2.06 27.89
N ARG A 139 15.18 2.53 28.38
CA ARG A 139 15.05 3.19 29.66
C ARG A 139 15.52 2.20 30.71
N ARG A 140 16.66 2.50 31.34
CA ARG A 140 16.89 2.05 32.71
C ARG A 140 15.78 2.58 33.61
#